data_AF-A0ABC8SQN7-F1
#
_entry.id   AF-A0ABC8SQN7-F1
#
_cell.length_a   1.000
_cell.length_b   1.000
_cell.length_c   1.000
_cell.angle_alpha   90.00
_cell.angle_beta   90.00
_cell.angle_gamma   90.00
#
_symmetry.space_group_name_H-M   'P 1'
#
loop_
_entity.id
_entity.type
_entity.pdbx_description
1 polymer ?
#
loop_
_entity_poly.entity_id
_entity_poly.type
_entity_poly.pdbx_seq_one_letter_code
_entity_poly.pdbx_strand_id
1 'polypeptide(L)'
;MATHKLAAIIKNPLNDDEFLLTKQAPPPKFNDEEYDSFVDSDLWDLPSAELNPLEKESKSQFVIQDEELCSEELNLSNYDLNSALNQILEQVGVGTPSGVQWKFWKCVEEPEFGPGLPIKTVYIVGNLVPDDGNSRGLIDLMLMMLP
;
A
#
# COMPACT_ATOMS: atom_id res chain seq x y z
N MET A 1 17.49 -11.26 -8.36
CA MET A 1 17.10 -10.14 -7.49
C MET A 1 15.60 -10.24 -7.32
N ALA A 2 15.07 -10.22 -6.09
CA ALA A 2 13.64 -10.22 -5.88
C ALA A 2 13.06 -8.81 -6.12
N THR A 3 11.83 -8.74 -6.61
CA THR A 3 11.06 -7.49 -6.65
C THR A 3 10.44 -7.29 -5.27
N HIS A 4 10.60 -6.09 -4.71
CA HIS A 4 10.09 -5.77 -3.39
C HIS A 4 8.85 -4.89 -3.52
N LYS A 5 7.80 -5.21 -2.78
CA LYS A 5 6.52 -4.49 -2.82
C LYS A 5 6.13 -4.10 -1.41
N LEU A 6 5.61 -2.89 -1.23
CA LEU A 6 4.98 -2.43 0.01
C LEU A 6 3.46 -2.45 -0.19
N ALA A 7 2.73 -3.10 0.70
CA ALA A 7 1.28 -3.10 0.73
C ALA A 7 0.80 -2.55 2.08
N ALA A 8 -0.23 -1.70 2.05
CA ALA A 8 -0.73 -1.03 3.24
C ALA A 8 -2.17 -1.43 3.58
N ILE A 9 -2.40 -1.71 4.84
CA ILE A 9 -3.73 -1.85 5.43
C ILE A 9 -4.04 -0.54 6.15
N ILE A 10 -4.80 0.34 5.50
CA ILE A 10 -5.14 1.66 6.06
C ILE A 10 -6.49 1.55 6.75
N LYS A 11 -6.49 1.62 8.08
CA LYS A 11 -7.70 1.44 8.90
C LYS A 11 -8.53 2.71 9.00
N ASN A 12 -9.85 2.53 9.12
CA ASN A 12 -10.75 3.60 9.50
C ASN A 12 -10.51 3.99 10.98
N PRO A 13 -10.20 5.25 11.29
CA PRO A 13 -9.96 5.68 12.67
C PRO A 13 -11.21 5.62 13.56
N LEU A 14 -12.41 5.55 12.97
CA LEU A 14 -13.69 5.48 13.67
C LEU A 14 -14.20 4.04 13.82
N ASN A 15 -13.70 3.10 13.01
CA ASN A 15 -14.12 1.70 13.01
C ASN A 15 -12.95 0.77 12.67
N ASP A 16 -12.41 0.08 13.67
CA ASP A 16 -11.24 -0.80 13.52
C ASP A 16 -11.45 -2.03 12.60
N ASP A 17 -12.70 -2.35 12.28
CA ASP A 17 -13.09 -3.44 11.38
C ASP A 17 -13.11 -3.02 9.90
N GLU A 18 -13.00 -1.73 9.62
CA GLU A 18 -13.00 -1.17 8.26
C GLU A 18 -11.59 -0.75 7.83
N PHE A 19 -11.29 -0.96 6.55
CA PHE A 19 -10.03 -0.55 5.94
C PHE A 19 -10.21 -0.21 4.46
N LEU A 20 -9.28 0.56 3.93
CA LEU A 20 -9.32 1.03 2.54
C LEU A 20 -8.79 -0.03 1.57
N LEU A 21 -9.46 -0.13 0.42
CA LEU A 21 -9.10 -0.98 -0.71
C LEU A 21 -9.03 -0.14 -1.98
N THR A 22 -8.24 -0.59 -2.94
CA THR A 22 -8.15 0.01 -4.27
C THR A 22 -8.76 -0.94 -5.30
N LYS A 23 -9.49 -0.37 -6.26
CA LYS A 23 -10.01 -1.12 -7.39
C LYS A 23 -8.87 -1.42 -8.35
N GLN A 24 -8.64 -2.69 -8.66
CA GLN A 24 -7.62 -3.11 -9.61
C GLN A 24 -8.00 -2.70 -11.03
N ALA A 25 -7.00 -2.35 -11.83
CA ALA A 25 -7.22 -2.09 -13.25
C ALA A 25 -7.63 -3.41 -13.95
N PRO A 26 -8.65 -3.39 -14.82
CA PRO A 26 -9.04 -4.57 -15.56
C PRO A 26 -7.88 -5.02 -16.46
N PRO A 27 -7.77 -6.33 -16.73
CA PRO A 27 -6.74 -6.84 -17.63
C PRO A 27 -6.87 -6.19 -19.02
N PRO A 28 -5.73 -6.01 -19.72
CA PRO A 28 -5.75 -5.48 -21.08
C PRO A 28 -6.54 -6.42 -22.00
N LYS A 29 -7.25 -5.83 -22.95
CA LYS A 29 -8.04 -6.57 -23.95
C LYS A 29 -7.14 -7.36 -24.90
N PHE A 30 -7.62 -8.52 -25.33
CA PHE A 30 -6.91 -9.41 -26.25
C PHE A 30 -7.17 -9.09 -27.73
N ASN A 31 -8.09 -8.15 -28.02
CA ASN A 31 -8.59 -7.83 -29.36
C ASN A 31 -9.26 -9.04 -30.03
N ASP A 32 -9.91 -9.86 -29.22
CA ASP A 32 -10.72 -10.99 -29.65
C ASP A 32 -12.14 -10.75 -29.14
N GLU A 33 -13.11 -10.66 -30.04
CA GLU A 33 -14.47 -10.27 -29.70
C GLU A 33 -15.16 -11.26 -28.75
N GLU A 34 -14.87 -12.55 -28.88
CA GLU A 34 -15.43 -13.58 -28.01
C GLU A 34 -14.82 -13.48 -26.61
N TYR A 35 -13.50 -13.38 -26.52
CA TYR A 35 -12.81 -13.28 -25.23
C TYR A 35 -13.05 -11.93 -24.52
N ASP A 36 -13.04 -10.82 -25.25
CA ASP A 36 -13.25 -9.48 -24.70
C ASP A 36 -14.73 -9.23 -24.32
N SER A 37 -15.65 -10.11 -24.72
CA SER A 37 -17.06 -10.07 -24.31
C SER A 37 -17.29 -10.56 -22.88
N PHE A 38 -16.35 -11.33 -22.32
CA PHE A 38 -16.42 -11.76 -20.93
C PHE A 38 -16.15 -10.55 -20.02
N VAL A 39 -17.17 -10.12 -19.31
CA VAL A 39 -17.07 -9.06 -18.32
C VAL A 39 -16.45 -9.67 -17.05
N ASP A 40 -15.23 -9.25 -16.75
CA ASP A 40 -14.62 -9.59 -15.47
C ASP A 40 -15.28 -8.81 -14.33
N SER A 41 -15.32 -9.41 -13.14
CA SER A 41 -15.83 -8.70 -11.96
C SER A 41 -14.80 -7.66 -11.52
N ASP A 42 -15.29 -6.57 -10.92
CA ASP A 42 -14.39 -5.60 -10.30
C ASP A 42 -13.61 -6.27 -9.16
N LEU A 43 -12.29 -6.32 -9.31
CA LEU A 43 -11.38 -6.83 -8.27
C LEU A 43 -10.90 -5.70 -7.38
N TRP A 44 -10.85 -5.97 -6.08
CA TRP A 44 -10.40 -5.04 -5.06
C TRP A 44 -9.20 -5.65 -4.33
N ASP A 45 -8.19 -4.83 -4.08
CA ASP A 45 -6.94 -5.26 -3.44
C ASP A 45 -6.41 -4.17 -2.51
N LEU A 46 -5.39 -4.50 -1.72
CA LEU A 46 -4.71 -3.53 -0.88
C LEU A 46 -3.93 -2.52 -1.73
N PRO A 47 -3.94 -1.22 -1.36
CA PRO A 47 -3.07 -0.25 -1.98
C PRO A 47 -1.62 -0.66 -1.79
N SER A 48 -0.85 -0.61 -2.87
CA SER A 48 0.51 -1.11 -2.87
C SER A 48 1.40 -0.45 -3.90
N ALA A 49 2.69 -0.38 -3.62
CA ALA A 49 3.69 0.24 -4.49
C ALA A 49 4.99 -0.56 -4.47
N GLU A 50 5.79 -0.43 -5.53
CA GLU A 50 7.10 -1.05 -5.60
C GLU A 50 8.08 -0.35 -4.64
N LEU A 51 8.83 -1.15 -3.89
CA LEU A 51 9.92 -0.68 -3.03
C LEU A 51 11.19 -0.58 -3.85
N ASN A 52 11.48 0.64 -4.28
CA ASN A 52 12.68 0.96 -5.02
C ASN A 52 13.88 1.11 -4.07
N PRO A 53 15.07 0.57 -4.43
CA PRO A 53 16.29 0.79 -3.67
C PRO A 53 16.62 2.28 -3.56
N LEU A 54 17.14 2.68 -2.42
CA LEU A 54 17.55 4.07 -2.17
C LEU A 54 18.81 4.40 -2.98
N GLU A 55 18.72 5.30 -3.96
CA GLU A 55 19.90 5.69 -4.78
C GLU A 55 20.91 6.57 -4.01
N LYS A 56 20.47 7.23 -2.93
CA LYS A 56 21.29 8.06 -2.02
C LYS A 56 20.75 7.97 -0.60
N GLU A 57 21.64 8.05 0.41
CA GLU A 57 21.27 8.16 1.83
C GLU A 57 20.30 9.33 2.06
N SER A 58 19.01 9.00 2.00
CA SER A 58 17.90 9.92 2.16
C SER A 58 17.18 9.47 3.42
N LYS A 59 17.05 10.36 4.40
CA LYS A 59 16.29 10.03 5.60
C LYS A 59 14.84 9.85 5.22
N SER A 60 14.28 8.67 5.52
CA SER A 60 12.84 8.46 5.43
C SER A 60 12.14 9.48 6.33
N GLN A 61 11.15 10.19 5.77
CA GLN A 61 10.26 11.05 6.55
C GLN A 61 9.26 10.20 7.33
N PHE A 62 9.00 8.97 6.87
CA PHE A 62 8.16 7.99 7.54
C PHE A 62 8.95 7.12 8.48
N VAL A 63 8.35 6.89 9.65
CA VAL A 63 8.81 5.91 10.61
C VAL A 63 7.80 4.77 10.61
N ILE A 64 8.27 3.57 10.31
CA ILE A 64 7.50 2.34 10.46
C ILE A 64 7.85 1.79 11.84
N GLN A 65 6.85 1.72 12.73
CA GLN A 65 7.02 1.08 14.03
C GLN A 65 7.25 -0.42 13.86
N ASP A 66 8.08 -0.99 14.72
CA ASP A 66 8.45 -2.42 14.72
C ASP A 66 9.14 -2.88 13.41
N GLU A 67 9.85 -1.98 12.71
CA GLU A 67 10.62 -2.35 11.50
C GLU A 67 11.73 -3.36 11.78
N GLU A 68 12.21 -3.46 13.04
CA GLU A 68 13.20 -4.45 13.42
C GLU A 68 12.75 -5.89 13.13
N LEU A 69 11.43 -6.14 13.15
CA LEU A 69 10.85 -7.44 12.83
C LEU A 69 10.96 -7.78 11.34
N CYS A 70 11.08 -6.75 10.48
CA CYS A 70 11.34 -6.92 9.05
C CYS A 70 12.83 -7.15 8.78
N SER A 71 13.72 -6.68 9.65
CA SER A 71 15.18 -6.63 9.39
C SER A 71 15.85 -7.99 9.27
N GLU A 72 15.23 -9.05 9.80
CA GLU A 72 15.67 -10.44 9.58
C GLU A 72 15.52 -10.87 8.10
N GLU A 73 14.61 -10.22 7.38
CA GLU A 73 14.14 -10.61 6.06
C GLU A 73 14.43 -9.57 4.96
N LEU A 74 14.37 -8.28 5.31
CA LEU A 74 14.55 -7.12 4.44
C LEU A 74 14.83 -5.86 5.28
N ASN A 75 15.96 -5.21 5.04
CA ASN A 75 16.28 -3.95 5.70
C ASN A 75 15.59 -2.77 4.99
N LEU A 76 14.48 -2.29 5.57
CA LEU A 76 13.65 -1.21 5.00
C LEU A 76 14.38 0.13 4.88
N SER A 77 15.43 0.36 5.66
CA SER A 77 16.26 1.58 5.56
C SER A 77 16.99 1.71 4.21
N ASN A 78 17.12 0.61 3.45
CA ASN A 78 17.75 0.62 2.13
C ASN A 78 16.79 0.96 0.99
N TYR A 79 15.52 1.26 1.27
CA TYR A 79 14.48 1.49 0.27
C TYR A 79 13.81 2.85 0.43
N ASP A 80 13.31 3.40 -0.68
CA ASP A 80 12.57 4.67 -0.68
C ASP A 80 11.13 4.47 -0.19
N LEU A 81 10.98 4.40 1.13
CA LEU A 81 9.68 4.33 1.79
C LEU A 81 8.82 5.57 1.53
N ASN A 82 9.44 6.74 1.32
CA ASN A 82 8.69 7.97 1.09
C ASN A 82 7.94 7.91 -0.24
N SER A 83 8.62 7.54 -1.31
CA SER A 83 7.99 7.39 -2.62
C SER A 83 6.90 6.31 -2.60
N ALA A 84 7.18 5.15 -1.99
CA ALA A 84 6.22 4.06 -1.92
C ALA A 84 4.96 4.43 -1.12
N LEU A 85 5.11 5.05 0.06
CA LEU A 85 3.98 5.46 0.89
C LEU A 85 3.16 6.58 0.27
N ASN A 86 3.79 7.55 -0.39
CA ASN A 86 3.05 8.59 -1.12
C ASN A 86 2.19 7.97 -2.23
N GLN A 87 2.73 7.05 -3.03
CA GLN A 87 1.96 6.36 -4.08
C GLN A 87 0.79 5.56 -3.51
N ILE A 88 1.01 4.86 -2.39
CA ILE A 88 -0.05 4.11 -1.69
C ILE A 88 -1.19 5.03 -1.25
N LEU A 89 -0.86 6.17 -0.65
CA LEU A 89 -1.86 7.14 -0.18
C LEU A 89 -2.61 7.80 -1.35
N GLU A 90 -1.92 8.13 -2.43
CA GLU A 90 -2.52 8.64 -3.66
C GLU A 90 -3.55 7.66 -4.26
N GLN A 91 -3.27 6.35 -4.24
CA GLN A 91 -4.19 5.33 -4.76
C GLN A 91 -5.54 5.28 -4.02
N VAL A 92 -5.56 5.63 -2.74
CA VAL A 92 -6.78 5.67 -1.92
C VAL A 92 -7.35 7.09 -1.77
N GLY A 93 -6.80 8.06 -2.49
CA GLY A 93 -7.24 9.46 -2.43
C GLY A 93 -6.96 10.14 -1.07
N VAL A 94 -6.09 9.56 -0.26
CA VAL A 94 -5.65 10.14 1.02
C VAL A 94 -4.49 11.09 0.71
N GLY A 95 -4.64 12.35 1.12
CA GLY A 95 -3.63 13.40 0.90
C GLY A 95 -2.37 13.23 1.75
N THR A 96 -1.70 14.36 2.04
CA THR A 96 -0.33 14.35 2.56
C THR A 96 -0.13 13.42 3.79
N PRO A 97 0.93 12.61 3.77
CA PRO A 97 1.22 11.54 4.73
C PRO A 97 1.34 11.88 6.22
N SER A 98 1.26 13.16 6.60
CA SER A 98 1.71 13.67 7.91
C SER A 98 0.84 13.27 9.10
N GLY A 99 -0.16 12.40 8.91
CA GLY A 99 -1.10 11.98 9.96
C GLY A 99 -1.27 10.46 10.12
N VAL A 100 -0.46 9.63 9.47
CA VAL A 100 -0.59 8.16 9.58
C VAL A 100 0.52 7.59 10.45
N GLN A 101 0.13 6.83 11.48
CA GLN A 101 1.07 6.00 12.23
C GLN A 101 1.18 4.64 11.54
N TRP A 102 2.38 4.36 11.00
CA TRP A 102 2.67 3.11 10.31
C TRP A 102 3.29 2.10 11.27
N LYS A 103 2.83 0.86 11.20
CA LYS A 103 3.35 -0.28 11.95
C LYS A 103 3.61 -1.45 11.02
N PHE A 104 4.75 -2.10 11.16
CA PHE A 104 5.05 -3.33 10.43
C PHE A 104 4.11 -4.46 10.86
N TRP A 105 3.65 -5.26 9.90
CA TRP A 105 2.79 -6.42 10.16
C TRP A 105 3.49 -7.74 9.83
N LYS A 106 3.89 -7.94 8.57
CA LYS A 106 4.59 -9.15 8.14
C LYS A 106 5.31 -8.94 6.81
N CYS A 107 6.29 -9.78 6.51
CA CYS A 107 6.83 -9.94 5.17
C CYS A 107 6.37 -11.29 4.60
N VAL A 108 6.03 -11.34 3.31
CA VAL A 108 5.67 -12.59 2.61
C VAL A 108 6.40 -12.65 1.29
N GLU A 109 7.11 -13.74 1.06
CA GLU A 109 7.67 -14.07 -0.24
C GLU A 109 6.66 -14.91 -1.02
N GLU A 110 6.31 -14.46 -2.22
CA GLU A 110 5.45 -15.22 -3.11
C GLU A 110 6.18 -16.49 -3.58
N PRO A 111 5.49 -17.63 -3.64
CA PRO A 111 6.08 -18.85 -4.18
C PRO A 111 6.50 -18.62 -5.64
N GLU A 112 7.66 -19.16 -6.01
CA GLU A 112 8.21 -19.04 -7.36
C GLU A 112 7.31 -19.77 -8.38
N PHE A 113 6.36 -19.03 -8.95
CA PHE A 113 5.51 -19.47 -10.03
C PHE A 113 5.89 -18.75 -11.33
N GLY A 114 6.36 -19.53 -12.31
CA GLY A 114 6.71 -19.03 -13.64
C GLY A 114 8.12 -18.44 -13.74
N PRO A 115 8.46 -17.82 -14.88
CA PRO A 115 9.81 -17.32 -15.17
C PRO A 115 10.13 -15.95 -14.54
N GLY A 116 9.21 -15.39 -13.75
CA GLY A 116 9.36 -14.08 -13.12
C GLY A 116 10.37 -14.08 -11.97
N LEU A 117 10.81 -12.88 -11.58
CA LEU A 117 11.57 -12.72 -10.34
C LEU A 117 10.65 -12.96 -9.14
N PRO A 118 11.13 -13.57 -8.05
CA PRO A 118 10.34 -13.72 -6.84
C PRO A 118 9.92 -12.35 -6.31
N ILE A 119 8.67 -12.24 -5.86
CA ILE A 119 8.10 -11.00 -5.31
C ILE A 119 8.05 -11.14 -3.79
N LYS A 120 8.66 -10.20 -3.09
CA LYS A 120 8.62 -10.10 -1.64
C LYS A 120 7.77 -8.90 -1.24
N THR A 121 6.65 -9.17 -0.59
CA THR A 121 5.68 -8.14 -0.18
C THR A 121 5.79 -7.88 1.32
N VAL A 122 6.09 -6.63 1.67
CA VAL A 122 6.06 -6.10 3.03
C VAL A 122 4.68 -5.53 3.29
N TYR A 123 4.01 -6.02 4.33
CA TYR A 123 2.72 -5.53 4.78
C TYR A 123 2.89 -4.62 5.98
N ILE A 124 2.25 -3.46 5.92
CA ILE A 124 2.19 -2.49 7.00
C ILE A 124 0.74 -2.13 7.32
N VAL A 125 0.48 -1.73 8.56
CA VAL A 125 -0.80 -1.18 8.99
C VAL A 125 -0.63 0.31 9.23
N GLY A 126 -1.53 1.10 8.65
CA GLY A 126 -1.62 2.55 8.85
C GLY A 126 -2.86 2.92 9.64
N ASN A 127 -2.66 3.56 10.79
CA ASN A 127 -3.76 4.16 11.55
C ASN A 127 -3.77 5.67 11.30
N LEU A 128 -4.87 6.18 10.76
CA LEU A 128 -5.10 7.61 10.60
C LEU A 128 -5.26 8.23 11.99
N VAL A 129 -4.40 9.19 12.34
CA VAL A 129 -4.51 9.93 13.61
C VAL A 129 -5.25 11.24 13.34
N PRO A 130 -6.27 11.58 14.13
CA PRO A 130 -6.88 12.89 14.06
C PRO A 130 -5.89 13.98 14.55
N ASP A 131 -5.22 14.66 13.63
CA ASP A 131 -4.53 15.94 13.90
C ASP A 131 -5.54 17.09 14.07
N ASP A 132 -5.45 17.84 15.17
CA ASP A 132 -6.38 18.92 15.57
C ASP A 132 -6.55 20.07 14.54
N GLY A 133 -5.73 20.15 13.49
CA GLY A 133 -5.80 21.21 12.47
C GLY A 133 -6.25 20.76 11.07
N ASN A 134 -5.88 19.54 10.63
CA ASN A 134 -6.04 19.12 9.23
C ASN A 134 -6.69 17.74 9.03
N SER A 135 -6.90 16.96 10.10
CA SER A 135 -7.45 15.60 9.97
C SER A 135 -8.96 15.55 9.74
N ARG A 136 -9.69 16.64 10.05
CA ARG A 136 -11.12 16.73 9.78
C ARG A 136 -11.43 16.42 8.31
N GLY A 137 -10.61 16.86 7.36
CA GLY A 137 -10.87 16.62 5.94
C GLY A 137 -10.75 15.14 5.51
N LEU A 138 -9.88 14.34 6.15
CA LEU A 138 -9.70 12.92 5.82
C LEU A 138 -10.74 12.02 6.48
N ILE A 139 -11.12 12.35 7.72
CA ILE A 139 -12.21 11.68 8.43
C ILE A 139 -13.53 12.00 7.73
N ASP A 140 -13.71 13.25 7.25
CA ASP A 140 -14.86 13.68 6.46
C ASP A 140 -14.89 13.03 5.06
N LEU A 141 -13.74 12.78 4.43
CA LEU A 141 -13.65 12.00 3.17
C LEU A 141 -14.08 10.55 3.35
N MET A 142 -13.67 9.88 4.44
CA MET A 142 -14.15 8.53 4.76
C MET A 142 -15.64 8.53 5.12
N LEU A 143 -16.14 9.54 5.84
CA LEU A 143 -17.55 9.70 6.13
C LEU A 143 -18.40 9.99 4.89
N MET A 144 -17.87 10.71 3.90
CA MET A 144 -18.53 10.96 2.59
C MET A 144 -18.54 9.73 1.66
N MET A 145 -17.68 8.74 1.92
CA MET A 145 -17.61 7.48 1.17
C MET A 145 -18.51 6.39 1.77
N LEU A 146 -19.18 6.65 2.90
CA LEU A 146 -20.20 5.78 3.49
C LEU A 146 -21.59 6.14 2.92
N PRO A 147 -22.40 5.16 2.47
CA PRO A 147 -23.73 5.39 1.88
C PRO A 147 -24.80 5.81 2.89
#